data_AF-B9I4L9-F1
#
_entry.id   AF-B9I4L9-F1
#
_cell.length_a   1.000
_cell.length_b   1.000
_cell.length_c   1.000
_cell.angle_alpha   90.00
_cell.angle_beta   90.00
_cell.angle_gamma   90.00
#
_symmetry.space_group_name_H-M   'P 1'
#
loop_
_entity.id
_entity.type
_entity.pdbx_description
1 polymer ?
#
loop_
_entity_poly.entity_id
_entity_poly.type
_entity_poly.pdbx_seq_one_letter_code
_entity_poly.pdbx_strand_id
1 'polypeptide(L)'
;MGAKITSSSSSFNVLALLLTLLLCISTNVQLSLADTTSKTYTNYLQTACNSTTYPQLCFKSLSSYTSTIKTNYLKLCRTALTVTLKAASNTSSLVKALSKQKGLSKTEAGIVKDCIEEIGDSIDELNQSLKALGSLKGSDIEFQIANIKTWISAAITDEDTCTEGFEERNITDEVMIKIRKSIVNVARLTSNALALINKLSY
;
A
#
# COMPACT_ATOMS: atom_id res chain seq x y z
N MET A 1 -39.77 -63.41 -14.65
CA MET A 1 -38.84 -62.94 -15.70
C MET A 1 -38.10 -61.72 -15.15
N GLY A 2 -36.82 -61.87 -14.77
CA GLY A 2 -35.99 -60.75 -14.30
C GLY A 2 -35.06 -60.28 -15.42
N ALA A 3 -35.21 -59.04 -15.86
CA ALA A 3 -34.32 -58.47 -16.87
C ALA A 3 -32.93 -58.23 -16.25
N LYS A 4 -31.91 -58.93 -16.77
CA LYS A 4 -30.51 -58.76 -16.37
C LYS A 4 -29.96 -57.54 -17.10
N ILE A 5 -29.88 -56.39 -16.41
CA ILE A 5 -29.30 -55.16 -16.97
C ILE A 5 -27.78 -55.36 -17.06
N THR A 6 -27.26 -55.66 -18.24
CA THR A 6 -25.83 -55.66 -18.52
C THR A 6 -25.39 -54.24 -18.86
N SER A 7 -24.80 -53.53 -17.89
CA SER A 7 -24.14 -52.25 -18.18
C SER A 7 -22.86 -52.50 -19.00
N SER A 8 -22.75 -51.87 -20.17
CA SER A 8 -21.61 -52.01 -21.07
C SER A 8 -20.40 -51.24 -20.54
N SER A 9 -19.21 -51.85 -20.54
CA SER A 9 -17.94 -51.19 -20.18
C SER A 9 -17.69 -49.91 -20.99
N SER A 10 -18.20 -49.85 -22.22
CA SER A 10 -18.15 -48.65 -23.07
C SER A 10 -18.96 -47.48 -22.49
N SER A 11 -20.10 -47.72 -21.86
CA SER A 11 -20.92 -46.68 -21.22
C SER A 11 -20.21 -46.05 -20.02
N PHE A 12 -19.48 -46.85 -19.24
CA PHE A 12 -18.66 -46.34 -18.13
C PHE A 12 -17.48 -45.49 -18.60
N ASN A 13 -16.81 -45.89 -19.69
CA ASN A 13 -15.70 -45.12 -20.28
C ASN A 13 -16.17 -43.77 -20.85
N VAL A 14 -17.34 -43.74 -21.51
CA VAL A 14 -17.94 -42.49 -22.01
C VAL A 14 -18.28 -41.54 -20.87
N LEU A 15 -18.87 -42.05 -19.78
CA LEU A 15 -19.19 -41.23 -18.60
C LEU A 15 -17.93 -40.65 -17.95
N ALA A 16 -16.87 -41.46 -17.82
CA ALA A 16 -15.59 -41.00 -17.28
C ALA A 16 -14.95 -39.89 -18.15
N LEU A 17 -14.99 -40.02 -19.49
CA LEU A 17 -14.50 -39.01 -20.43
C LEU A 17 -15.31 -37.71 -20.37
N LEU A 18 -16.62 -37.79 -20.20
CA LEU A 18 -17.47 -36.61 -20.04
C LEU A 18 -17.17 -35.88 -18.72
N LEU A 19 -16.96 -36.61 -17.62
CA LEU A 19 -16.60 -36.03 -16.32
C LEU A 19 -15.22 -35.35 -16.35
N THR A 20 -14.22 -35.96 -17.00
CA THR A 20 -12.89 -35.33 -17.14
C THR A 20 -12.95 -34.10 -18.03
N LEU A 21 -13.70 -34.13 -19.13
CA LEU A 21 -13.91 -32.97 -19.99
C LEU A 21 -14.61 -31.83 -19.24
N LEU A 22 -15.66 -32.13 -18.45
CA LEU A 22 -16.35 -31.14 -17.61
C LEU A 22 -15.41 -30.52 -16.56
N LEU A 23 -14.57 -31.33 -15.92
CA LEU A 23 -13.54 -30.85 -14.98
C LEU A 23 -12.52 -29.93 -15.69
N CYS A 24 -12.03 -30.32 -16.87
CA CYS A 24 -11.11 -29.50 -17.66
C CYS A 24 -11.74 -28.18 -18.13
N ILE A 25 -13.00 -28.18 -18.54
CA ILE A 25 -13.70 -26.95 -18.93
C ILE A 25 -13.85 -26.03 -17.71
N SER A 26 -14.23 -26.60 -16.57
CA SER A 26 -14.43 -25.85 -15.32
C SER A 26 -13.15 -25.16 -14.86
N THR A 27 -12.00 -25.85 -14.90
CA THR A 27 -10.71 -25.28 -14.51
C THR A 27 -10.24 -24.18 -15.48
N ASN A 28 -10.42 -24.38 -16.79
CA ASN A 28 -10.08 -23.37 -17.79
C ASN A 28 -10.93 -22.09 -17.67
N VAL A 29 -12.23 -22.24 -17.40
CA VAL A 29 -13.13 -21.09 -17.15
C VAL A 29 -12.70 -20.34 -15.89
N GLN A 30 -12.36 -21.04 -14.81
CA GLN A 30 -11.93 -20.41 -13.57
C GLN A 30 -10.59 -19.67 -13.72
N LEU A 31 -9.63 -20.23 -14.46
CA LEU A 31 -8.36 -19.56 -14.78
C LEU A 31 -8.57 -18.31 -15.64
N SER A 32 -9.42 -18.37 -16.66
CA SER A 32 -9.75 -17.23 -17.52
C SER A 32 -10.44 -16.09 -16.75
N LEU A 33 -11.36 -16.44 -15.84
CA LEU A 33 -12.02 -15.47 -14.97
C LEU A 33 -11.05 -14.84 -13.97
N ALA A 34 -10.13 -15.63 -13.41
CA ALA A 34 -9.09 -15.14 -12.52
C ALA A 34 -8.14 -14.16 -13.23
N ASP A 35 -7.72 -14.47 -14.46
CA ASP A 35 -6.86 -13.60 -15.27
C ASP A 35 -7.56 -12.28 -15.63
N THR A 36 -8.82 -12.37 -16.09
CA THR A 36 -9.64 -11.17 -16.38
C THR A 36 -9.83 -10.30 -15.14
N THR A 37 -10.09 -10.92 -13.98
CA THR A 37 -10.26 -10.21 -12.71
C THR A 37 -8.96 -9.53 -12.27
N SER A 38 -7.84 -10.24 -12.37
CA SER A 38 -6.50 -9.70 -12.07
C SER A 38 -6.16 -8.49 -12.94
N LYS A 39 -6.44 -8.57 -14.24
CA LYS A 39 -6.27 -7.47 -15.19
C LYS A 39 -7.15 -6.27 -14.85
N THR A 40 -8.41 -6.49 -14.50
CA THR A 40 -9.32 -5.43 -14.06
C THR A 40 -8.80 -4.71 -12.81
N TYR A 41 -8.34 -5.44 -11.80
CA TYR A 41 -7.82 -4.83 -10.56
C TYR A 41 -6.51 -4.07 -10.80
N THR A 42 -5.64 -4.60 -11.66
CA THR A 42 -4.39 -3.94 -12.04
C THR A 42 -4.66 -2.64 -12.81
N ASN A 43 -5.57 -2.66 -13.79
CA ASN A 43 -5.96 -1.47 -14.55
C ASN A 43 -6.59 -0.41 -13.64
N TYR A 44 -7.48 -0.83 -12.73
CA TYR A 44 -8.08 0.06 -11.75
C TYR A 44 -7.01 0.77 -10.89
N LEU A 45 -6.03 0.02 -10.37
CA LEU A 45 -4.92 0.59 -9.62
C LEU A 45 -4.09 1.57 -10.47
N GLN A 46 -3.77 1.19 -11.71
CA GLN A 46 -3.01 2.04 -12.64
C GLN A 46 -3.72 3.38 -12.88
N THR A 47 -5.02 3.35 -13.17
CA THR A 47 -5.83 4.56 -13.38
C THR A 47 -5.81 5.47 -12.15
N ALA A 48 -5.98 4.91 -10.95
CA ALA A 48 -5.94 5.71 -9.73
C ALA A 48 -4.56 6.34 -9.49
N CYS A 49 -3.49 5.56 -9.62
CA CYS A 49 -2.11 6.03 -9.41
C CYS A 49 -1.66 7.09 -10.42
N ASN A 50 -2.19 7.08 -11.65
CA ASN A 50 -1.88 8.11 -12.66
C ASN A 50 -2.27 9.53 -12.23
N SER A 51 -3.18 9.66 -11.26
CA SER A 51 -3.61 10.97 -10.72
C SER A 51 -2.83 11.43 -9.49
N THR A 52 -1.81 10.67 -9.07
CA THR A 52 -0.99 10.98 -7.88
C THR A 52 0.29 11.72 -8.24
N THR A 53 0.91 12.37 -7.24
CA THR A 53 2.16 13.12 -7.42
C THR A 53 3.33 12.24 -7.89
N TYR A 54 3.39 10.99 -7.44
CA TYR A 54 4.43 10.02 -7.81
C TYR A 54 3.80 8.71 -8.35
N PRO A 55 3.28 8.70 -9.60
CA PRO A 55 2.48 7.58 -10.13
C PRO A 55 3.19 6.23 -10.13
N GLN A 56 4.48 6.21 -10.52
CA GLN A 56 5.26 4.97 -10.56
C GLN A 56 5.45 4.38 -9.16
N LEU A 57 5.70 5.23 -8.17
CA LEU A 57 5.84 4.80 -6.77
C LEU A 57 4.51 4.32 -6.20
N CYS A 58 3.40 5.02 -6.50
CA CYS A 58 2.05 4.59 -6.13
C CYS A 58 1.78 3.18 -6.66
N PHE A 59 1.97 2.94 -7.96
CA PHE A 59 1.70 1.65 -8.56
C PHE A 59 2.61 0.56 -7.99
N LYS A 60 3.92 0.83 -7.90
CA LYS A 60 4.91 -0.13 -7.37
C LYS A 60 4.61 -0.54 -5.94
N SER A 61 4.20 0.40 -5.10
CA SER A 61 3.92 0.15 -3.67
C SER A 61 2.62 -0.59 -3.42
N LEU A 62 1.66 -0.53 -4.36
CA LEU A 62 0.31 -1.07 -4.21
C LEU A 62 0.00 -2.30 -5.08
N SER A 63 0.84 -2.64 -6.05
CA SER A 63 0.57 -3.71 -7.03
C SER A 63 0.38 -5.09 -6.40
N SER A 64 1.09 -5.39 -5.31
CA SER A 64 0.93 -6.63 -4.54
C SER A 64 -0.39 -6.70 -3.75
N TYR A 65 -1.13 -5.60 -3.64
CA TYR A 65 -2.38 -5.49 -2.89
C TYR A 65 -3.62 -5.40 -3.79
N THR A 66 -3.49 -5.57 -5.11
CA THR A 66 -4.60 -5.49 -6.06
C THR A 66 -5.78 -6.40 -5.71
N SER A 67 -5.53 -7.61 -5.17
CA SER A 67 -6.58 -8.53 -4.70
C SER A 67 -7.31 -8.06 -3.43
N THR A 68 -6.63 -7.27 -2.59
CA THR A 68 -7.21 -6.62 -1.39
C THR A 68 -8.02 -5.39 -1.78
N ILE A 69 -7.45 -4.56 -2.67
CA ILE A 69 -8.05 -3.31 -3.16
C ILE A 69 -9.28 -3.60 -4.03
N LYS A 70 -9.16 -4.56 -4.95
CA LYS A 70 -10.13 -4.85 -6.02
C LYS A 70 -10.42 -3.57 -6.81
N THR A 71 -11.70 -3.23 -7.03
CA THR A 71 -12.16 -1.96 -7.61
C THR A 71 -12.81 -1.05 -6.57
N ASN A 72 -12.38 -1.13 -5.30
CA ASN A 72 -12.98 -0.37 -4.21
C ASN A 72 -12.07 0.80 -3.78
N TYR A 73 -12.58 2.02 -3.92
CA TYR A 73 -11.79 3.23 -3.69
C TYR A 73 -11.44 3.47 -2.22
N LEU A 74 -12.34 3.13 -1.30
CA LEU A 74 -12.06 3.23 0.13
C LEU A 74 -10.98 2.20 0.56
N LYS A 75 -11.02 0.97 0.02
CA LYS A 75 -9.96 -0.02 0.24
C LYS A 75 -8.62 0.43 -0.36
N LEU A 76 -8.64 1.09 -1.53
CA LEU A 76 -7.45 1.70 -2.11
C LEU A 76 -6.82 2.72 -1.15
N CYS A 77 -7.61 3.68 -0.66
CA CYS A 77 -7.14 4.70 0.28
C CYS A 77 -6.59 4.09 1.58
N ARG A 78 -7.31 3.12 2.17
CA ARG A 78 -6.88 2.42 3.40
C ARG A 78 -5.59 1.64 3.18
N THR A 79 -5.45 0.97 2.03
CA THR A 79 -4.24 0.23 1.68
C THR A 79 -3.06 1.17 1.48
N ALA A 80 -3.26 2.29 0.79
CA ALA A 80 -2.22 3.32 0.63
C ALA A 80 -1.71 3.84 1.98
N LEU A 81 -2.61 4.27 2.87
CA LEU A 81 -2.21 4.70 4.22
C LEU A 81 -1.51 3.60 5.02
N THR A 82 -1.98 2.35 4.93
CA THR A 82 -1.36 1.22 5.64
C THR A 82 0.07 0.97 5.14
N VAL A 83 0.29 1.03 3.82
CA VAL A 83 1.62 0.86 3.22
C VAL A 83 2.54 2.03 3.61
N THR A 84 2.03 3.26 3.58
CA THR A 84 2.77 4.45 4.02
C THR A 84 3.17 4.35 5.49
N LEU A 85 2.22 4.06 6.39
CA LEU A 85 2.49 3.90 7.82
C LEU A 85 3.53 2.81 8.10
N LYS A 86 3.47 1.69 7.39
CA LYS A 86 4.48 0.62 7.49
C LYS A 86 5.85 1.11 7.01
N ALA A 87 5.90 1.88 5.92
CA ALA A 87 7.15 2.47 5.44
C ALA A 87 7.72 3.46 6.47
N ALA A 88 6.91 4.36 7.03
CA ALA A 88 7.32 5.29 8.08
C ALA A 88 7.86 4.56 9.32
N SER A 89 7.15 3.54 9.80
CA SER A 89 7.57 2.73 10.96
C SER A 89 8.89 1.99 10.73
N ASN A 90 9.06 1.40 9.54
CA ASN A 90 10.31 0.74 9.14
C ASN A 90 11.46 1.74 9.04
N THR A 91 11.20 2.93 8.47
CA THR A 91 12.19 4.00 8.37
C THR A 91 12.58 4.51 9.76
N SER A 92 11.63 4.78 10.66
CA SER A 92 11.94 5.15 12.06
C SER A 92 12.85 4.14 12.73
N SER A 93 12.57 2.83 12.55
CA SER A 93 13.39 1.75 13.09
C SER A 93 14.80 1.72 12.49
N LEU A 94 14.90 1.92 11.16
CA LEU A 94 16.18 2.02 10.45
C LEU A 94 17.00 3.21 10.96
N VAL A 95 16.39 4.39 11.05
CA VAL A 95 17.06 5.62 11.51
C VAL A 95 17.54 5.47 12.95
N LYS A 96 16.70 4.91 13.85
CA LYS A 96 17.08 4.58 15.24
C LYS A 96 18.22 3.57 15.33
N ALA A 97 18.34 2.65 14.37
CA ALA A 97 19.44 1.68 14.34
C ALA A 97 20.73 2.33 13.84
N LEU A 98 20.64 3.14 12.79
CA LEU A 98 21.77 3.87 12.21
C LEU A 98 22.31 4.95 13.15
N SER A 99 21.45 5.60 13.93
CA SER A 99 21.84 6.62 14.92
C SER A 99 22.73 6.08 16.04
N LYS A 100 22.69 4.75 16.28
CA LYS A 100 23.52 4.07 17.30
C LYS A 100 24.89 3.63 16.76
N GLN A 101 25.12 3.76 15.45
CA GLN A 101 26.41 3.40 14.86
C GLN A 101 27.47 4.44 15.22
N LYS A 102 28.72 3.97 15.37
CA LYS A 102 29.86 4.87 15.53
C LYS A 102 30.16 5.55 14.19
N GLY A 103 30.61 6.79 14.22
CA GLY A 103 31.02 7.52 13.02
C GLY A 103 30.25 8.83 12.80
N LEU A 104 29.09 9.00 13.43
CA LEU A 104 28.37 10.28 13.40
C LEU A 104 29.09 11.33 14.24
N SER A 105 29.29 12.51 13.66
CA SER A 105 29.65 13.71 14.39
C SER A 105 28.53 14.12 15.35
N LYS A 106 28.85 14.94 16.35
CA LYS A 106 27.86 15.47 17.30
C LYS A 106 26.68 16.17 16.60
N THR A 107 26.97 16.90 15.52
CA THR A 107 25.94 17.60 14.74
C THR A 107 25.06 16.63 13.95
N GLU A 108 25.64 15.61 13.31
CA GLU A 108 24.86 14.59 12.61
C GLU A 108 23.98 13.79 13.56
N ALA A 109 24.49 13.45 14.76
CA ALA A 109 23.68 12.82 15.79
C ALA A 109 22.50 13.69 16.24
N GLY A 110 22.68 15.02 16.28
CA GLY A 110 21.59 15.98 16.52
C GLY A 110 20.53 15.93 15.43
N ILE A 111 20.92 16.12 14.16
CA ILE A 111 20.02 16.05 13.00
C ILE A 111 19.23 14.74 12.97
N VAL A 112 19.91 13.61 13.22
CA VAL A 112 19.26 12.29 13.24
C VAL A 112 18.30 12.15 14.41
N LYS A 113 18.61 12.73 15.58
CA LYS A 113 17.72 12.73 16.73
C LYS A 113 16.46 13.53 16.45
N ASP A 114 16.59 14.73 15.91
CA ASP A 114 15.45 15.59 15.56
C ASP A 114 14.58 14.89 14.50
N CYS A 115 15.19 14.31 13.46
CA CYS A 115 14.46 13.51 12.47
C CYS A 115 13.72 12.29 13.07
N ILE A 116 14.26 11.65 14.12
CA ILE A 116 13.56 10.54 14.79
C ILE A 116 12.28 11.02 15.48
N GLU A 117 12.29 12.25 16.03
CA GLU A 117 11.14 12.87 16.67
C GLU A 117 10.07 13.20 15.61
N GLU A 118 10.43 13.92 14.54
CA GLU A 118 9.53 14.26 13.43
C GLU A 118 8.88 13.03 12.77
N ILE A 119 9.65 11.96 12.53
CA ILE A 119 9.07 10.72 11.98
C ILE A 119 8.18 10.00 12.99
N GLY A 120 8.42 10.20 14.28
CA GLY A 120 7.50 9.75 15.33
C GLY A 120 6.13 10.41 15.20
N ASP A 121 6.11 11.72 15.01
CA ASP A 121 4.90 12.52 14.87
C ASP A 121 4.13 12.16 13.58
N SER A 122 4.84 12.07 12.44
CA SER A 122 4.25 11.57 11.18
C SER A 122 3.58 10.19 11.35
N ILE A 123 4.21 9.25 12.08
CA ILE A 123 3.63 7.92 12.36
C ILE A 123 2.32 8.05 13.14
N ASP A 124 2.26 8.94 14.13
CA ASP A 124 1.07 9.13 14.96
C ASP A 124 -0.08 9.75 14.15
N GLU A 125 0.22 10.67 13.25
CA GLU A 125 -0.76 11.33 12.37
C GLU A 125 -1.27 10.38 11.27
N LEU A 126 -0.38 9.57 10.69
CA LEU A 126 -0.75 8.49 9.77
C LEU A 126 -1.65 7.45 10.47
N ASN A 127 -1.38 7.15 11.74
CA ASN A 127 -2.22 6.27 12.56
C ASN A 127 -3.61 6.89 12.83
N GLN A 128 -3.66 8.18 13.19
CA GLN A 128 -4.93 8.90 13.37
C GLN A 128 -5.76 8.89 12.08
N SER A 129 -5.13 9.16 10.96
CA SER A 129 -5.71 9.10 9.61
C SER A 129 -6.31 7.73 9.30
N LEU A 130 -5.56 6.65 9.56
CA LEU A 130 -6.01 5.29 9.30
C LEU A 130 -7.19 4.89 10.21
N LYS A 131 -7.17 5.29 11.48
CA LYS A 131 -8.28 5.05 12.44
C LYS A 131 -9.56 5.78 12.04
N ALA A 132 -9.45 7.05 11.63
CA ALA A 132 -10.60 7.83 11.17
C ALA A 132 -11.15 7.32 9.84
N LEU A 133 -10.29 7.04 8.86
CA LEU A 133 -10.69 6.38 7.61
C LEU A 133 -11.34 5.01 7.90
N GLY A 134 -10.89 4.41 9.01
CA GLY A 134 -11.39 3.22 9.67
C GLY A 134 -12.87 3.24 10.00
N SER A 135 -13.33 4.40 10.45
CA SER A 135 -14.57 4.63 11.20
C SER A 135 -15.52 5.60 10.51
N LEU A 136 -15.26 5.96 9.25
CA LEU A 136 -16.15 6.80 8.42
C LEU A 136 -17.60 6.32 8.48
N LYS A 137 -18.45 7.15 9.09
CA LYS A 137 -19.90 6.94 9.23
C LYS A 137 -20.55 8.24 9.69
N GLY A 138 -21.88 8.32 9.56
CA GLY A 138 -22.66 9.43 10.10
C GLY A 138 -22.78 10.62 9.16
N SER A 139 -23.41 11.68 9.65
CA SER A 139 -23.68 12.91 8.89
C SER A 139 -22.46 13.83 8.76
N ASP A 140 -21.37 13.54 9.46
CA ASP A 140 -20.15 14.36 9.57
C ASP A 140 -18.95 13.77 8.79
N ILE A 141 -19.21 12.87 7.82
CA ILE A 141 -18.16 12.21 7.01
C ILE A 141 -17.24 13.22 6.33
N GLU A 142 -17.78 14.34 5.82
CA GLU A 142 -16.97 15.39 5.20
C GLU A 142 -15.95 15.99 6.18
N PHE A 143 -16.36 16.25 7.41
CA PHE A 143 -15.49 16.74 8.48
C PHE A 143 -14.44 15.70 8.89
N GLN A 144 -14.82 14.42 8.98
CA GLN A 144 -13.88 13.34 9.24
C GLN A 144 -12.82 13.22 8.13
N ILE A 145 -13.22 13.33 6.86
CA ILE A 145 -12.30 13.34 5.71
C ILE A 145 -11.39 14.57 5.73
N ALA A 146 -11.91 15.74 6.11
CA ALA A 146 -11.10 16.95 6.27
C ALA A 146 -10.01 16.75 7.34
N ASN A 147 -10.34 16.17 8.50
CA ASN A 147 -9.34 15.85 9.54
C ASN A 147 -8.29 14.85 9.04
N ILE A 148 -8.71 13.81 8.31
CA ILE A 148 -7.79 12.85 7.69
C ILE A 148 -6.81 13.58 6.75
N LYS A 149 -7.28 14.49 5.90
CA LYS A 149 -6.43 15.27 5.00
C LYS A 149 -5.44 16.16 5.77
N THR A 150 -5.90 16.78 6.86
CA THR A 150 -5.06 17.59 7.74
C THR A 150 -3.93 16.78 8.35
N TRP A 151 -4.24 15.65 8.99
CA TRP A 151 -3.20 14.79 9.60
C TRP A 151 -2.22 14.25 8.56
N ILE A 152 -2.66 13.85 7.37
CA ILE A 152 -1.72 13.40 6.33
C ILE A 152 -0.84 14.56 5.84
N SER A 153 -1.37 15.77 5.77
CA SER A 153 -0.59 16.95 5.35
C SER A 153 0.43 17.37 6.42
N ALA A 154 0.07 17.23 7.70
CA ALA A 154 1.01 17.40 8.80
C ALA A 154 2.12 16.34 8.73
N ALA A 155 1.80 15.08 8.44
CA ALA A 155 2.81 14.02 8.35
C ALA A 155 3.83 14.28 7.23
N ILE A 156 3.39 14.88 6.12
CA ILE A 156 4.29 15.36 5.05
C ILE A 156 5.19 16.48 5.55
N THR A 157 4.66 17.40 6.35
CA THR A 157 5.43 18.52 6.93
C THR A 157 6.53 17.99 7.83
N ASP A 158 6.23 17.07 8.74
CA ASP A 158 7.23 16.47 9.63
C ASP A 158 8.30 15.67 8.84
N GLU A 159 7.87 14.95 7.81
CA GLU A 159 8.78 14.22 6.90
C GLU A 159 9.71 15.17 6.14
N ASP A 160 9.21 16.30 5.67
CA ASP A 160 9.99 17.35 5.01
C ASP A 160 10.96 18.01 6.00
N THR A 161 10.48 18.42 7.19
CA THR A 161 11.30 18.99 8.29
C THR A 161 12.42 18.07 8.73
N CYS A 162 12.19 16.75 8.85
CA CYS A 162 13.28 15.80 9.07
C CYS A 162 14.37 15.95 7.99
N THR A 163 14.00 16.08 6.72
CA THR A 163 14.96 16.10 5.61
C THR A 163 15.68 17.43 5.41
N GLU A 164 15.12 18.55 5.89
CA GLU A 164 15.72 19.89 5.82
C GLU A 164 17.08 19.92 6.53
N GLY A 165 17.18 19.31 7.71
CA GLY A 165 18.45 19.21 8.46
C GLY A 165 19.57 18.45 7.74
N PHE A 166 19.24 17.71 6.67
CA PHE A 166 20.21 17.02 5.81
C PHE A 166 20.65 17.85 4.60
N GLU A 167 19.89 18.89 4.21
CA GLU A 167 20.20 19.73 3.03
C GLU A 167 21.19 20.84 3.33
N GLU A 168 21.24 21.29 4.59
CA GLU A 168 22.07 22.42 5.00
C GLU A 168 23.58 22.16 4.91
N ARG A 169 24.00 20.91 4.67
CA ARG A 169 25.42 20.55 4.57
C ARG A 169 25.68 19.58 3.41
N ASN A 170 26.87 19.68 2.81
CA ASN A 170 27.38 18.73 1.82
C ASN A 170 27.61 17.34 2.45
N ILE A 171 26.54 16.67 2.84
CA ILE A 171 26.57 15.34 3.46
C ILE A 171 27.07 14.35 2.41
N THR A 172 28.32 13.90 2.59
CA THR A 172 28.92 12.81 1.81
C THR A 172 28.84 11.47 2.51
N ASP A 173 28.44 11.47 3.79
CA ASP A 173 28.33 10.27 4.60
C ASP A 173 27.21 9.35 4.08
N GLU A 174 27.54 8.08 3.84
CA GLU A 174 26.64 7.11 3.24
C GLU A 174 25.43 6.81 4.15
N VAL A 175 25.63 6.80 5.47
CA VAL A 175 24.56 6.56 6.45
C VAL A 175 23.55 7.69 6.39
N MET A 176 24.02 8.94 6.39
CA MET A 176 23.16 10.12 6.32
C MET A 176 22.42 10.21 4.98
N ILE A 177 23.07 9.89 3.86
CA ILE A 177 22.42 9.80 2.53
C ILE A 177 21.32 8.72 2.54
N LYS A 178 21.57 7.57 3.17
CA LYS A 178 20.61 6.48 3.26
C LYS A 178 19.41 6.84 4.12
N ILE A 179 19.62 7.53 5.24
CA ILE A 179 18.54 8.05 6.10
C ILE A 179 17.66 8.99 5.28
N ARG A 180 18.23 10.06 4.72
CA ARG A 180 17.51 11.05 3.92
C ARG A 180 16.69 10.40 2.80
N LYS A 181 17.30 9.51 2.01
CA LYS A 181 16.60 8.79 0.92
C LYS A 181 15.41 7.96 1.43
N SER A 182 15.55 7.35 2.61
CA SER A 182 14.47 6.56 3.21
C SER A 182 13.30 7.45 3.61
N ILE A 183 13.58 8.62 4.19
CA ILE A 183 12.57 9.60 4.61
C ILE A 183 11.85 10.22 3.41
N VAL A 184 12.61 10.67 2.40
CA VAL A 184 12.03 11.17 1.14
C VAL A 184 11.12 10.13 0.49
N ASN A 185 11.46 8.84 0.59
CA ASN A 185 10.57 7.80 0.09
C ASN A 185 9.26 7.71 0.89
N VAL A 186 9.28 7.94 2.21
CA VAL A 186 8.06 8.04 3.03
C VAL A 186 7.23 9.26 2.59
N ALA A 187 7.82 10.46 2.52
CA ALA A 187 7.19 11.68 2.00
C ALA A 187 6.44 11.48 0.68
N ARG A 188 7.07 10.78 -0.26
CA ARG A 188 6.46 10.48 -1.56
C ARG A 188 5.29 9.49 -1.46
N LEU A 189 5.37 8.50 -0.57
CA LEU A 189 4.25 7.59 -0.30
C LEU A 189 3.10 8.31 0.40
N THR A 190 3.41 9.18 1.37
CA THR A 190 2.43 10.01 2.10
C THR A 190 1.71 10.96 1.13
N SER A 191 2.45 11.66 0.26
CA SER A 191 1.90 12.51 -0.80
C SER A 191 0.96 11.74 -1.74
N ASN A 192 1.33 10.52 -2.15
CA ASN A 192 0.46 9.68 -2.96
C ASN A 192 -0.81 9.26 -2.21
N ALA A 193 -0.71 8.91 -0.93
CA ALA A 193 -1.87 8.56 -0.11
C ALA A 193 -2.82 9.76 0.03
N LEU A 194 -2.29 10.97 0.26
CA LEU A 194 -3.06 12.21 0.28
C LEU A 194 -3.76 12.47 -1.06
N ALA A 195 -3.05 12.31 -2.17
CA ALA A 195 -3.61 12.51 -3.51
C ALA A 195 -4.80 11.59 -3.78
N LEU A 196 -4.72 10.32 -3.34
CA LEU A 196 -5.84 9.37 -3.44
C LEU A 196 -7.01 9.80 -2.53
N ILE A 197 -6.73 10.17 -1.28
CA ILE A 197 -7.77 10.59 -0.32
C ILE A 197 -8.46 11.90 -0.75
N ASN A 198 -7.75 12.78 -1.46
CA ASN A 198 -8.32 13.99 -2.04
C ASN A 198 -9.39 13.71 -3.10
N LYS A 199 -9.42 12.51 -3.68
CA LYS A 199 -10.44 12.09 -4.65
C LYS A 199 -11.64 11.38 -4.02
N LEU A 200 -11.67 11.21 -2.69
CA LEU A 200 -12.90 10.76 -2.01
C LEU A 200 -13.97 11.83 -2.22
N SER A 201 -14.89 11.54 -3.14
CA SER A 201 -16.14 12.27 -3.31
C SER A 201 -17.14 11.79 -2.27
N TYR A 202 -17.78 12.73 -1.59
CA TYR A 202 -18.84 12.50 -0.61
C TYR A 202 -20.21 12.78 -1.24
#